data_AF-A0A3A5MG06-F1
#
_entry.id   AF-A0A3A5MG06-F1
#
_cell.length_a   1.000
_cell.length_b   1.000
_cell.length_c   1.000
_cell.angle_alpha   90.00
_cell.angle_beta   90.00
_cell.angle_gamma   90.00
#
_symmetry.space_group_name_H-M   'P 1'
#
loop_
_entity.id
_entity.type
_entity.pdbx_description
1 polymer ?
#
loop_
_entity_poly.entity_id
_entity_poly.type
_entity_poly.pdbx_seq_one_letter_code
_entity_poly.pdbx_strand_id
1 'polypeptide(L)'
;MTSRKPILLGALAVAFIALVAAGFLAAGNLWKKSEVDALGRNEIAANGNVQGELYTGDPRSEARVVQSEEERLVYVRTIASAARWRVDGLEGPYRLHTGVTNTLVLPARTEPYTAADLLLLAPDTFKQLASSTFMLTESIVVLPGATLAFTGGEGITVRLQSNEDAFVSIVALGGSLTVAGTEESDVEITSWDGSGADTDTSDGRAYVRVIGGHASFSHATVSSLGFWSGNTGGLALTGTDTAGTFLESGATAAEPAAPAGARLLPEADLKSLADQTDLDYSVVTAGIDNLTVKDNAFGLFITNARDIAIRDSAISGSLVDGLVLHRSVTDATITGTTSMDNAVDGITVGRSSTRVELQDVTASGNGRNGISLDGQPLADGPNAVGTAVVTYGGNRILGSTVADNGRYGVELSGGNKLRLTGNTIQGNEVGVVVNYGAEGVSIIDNEIRDQHKQGIAVREAGAQADIRRNTISGGDTGVYVRDATASITGNTMSSLSGHGVSLLGNVPDTRVAGNDVGGYGTVAIWDETSTGAVVEENDLLSWHPAPTVHSVMNSVFQPLTFIWLLLGALLVATAFTRKRHLRVRTIRDPYKERVPLTTLSRGIVRIDDIRRAQ
;
A
#
# COMPACT_ATOMS: atom_id res chain seq x y z
N MET A 1 17.38 -21.49 -69.24
CA MET A 1 16.20 -21.71 -68.37
C MET A 1 16.49 -21.06 -67.03
N THR A 2 16.10 -19.80 -66.90
CA THR A 2 16.58 -18.87 -65.87
C THR A 2 15.66 -18.83 -64.64
N SER A 3 16.34 -18.84 -63.50
CA SER A 3 15.92 -18.63 -62.11
C SER A 3 14.72 -17.68 -61.91
N ARG A 4 13.63 -18.22 -61.33
CA ARG A 4 12.53 -17.46 -60.69
C ARG A 4 12.23 -17.99 -59.27
N LYS A 5 13.25 -18.44 -58.53
CA LYS A 5 13.10 -18.91 -57.15
C LYS A 5 13.45 -17.90 -56.03
N PRO A 6 14.28 -16.86 -56.20
CA PRO A 6 14.60 -15.96 -55.08
C PRO A 6 13.51 -14.91 -54.81
N ILE A 7 12.67 -14.59 -55.80
CA ILE A 7 11.61 -13.56 -55.66
C ILE A 7 10.42 -14.09 -54.84
N LEU A 8 10.12 -15.39 -54.92
CA LEU A 8 9.01 -15.99 -54.16
C LEU A 8 9.30 -16.08 -52.66
N LEU A 9 10.57 -16.31 -52.28
CA LEU A 9 10.97 -16.38 -50.86
C LEU A 9 10.97 -15.01 -50.19
N GLY A 10 11.36 -13.95 -50.91
CA GLY A 10 11.26 -12.57 -50.41
C GLY A 10 9.80 -12.14 -50.20
N ALA A 11 8.91 -12.48 -51.14
CA ALA A 11 7.48 -12.16 -51.02
C ALA A 11 6.79 -12.90 -49.86
N LEU A 12 7.16 -14.17 -49.62
CA LEU A 12 6.63 -14.96 -48.50
C LEU A 12 7.09 -14.43 -47.13
N ALA A 13 8.33 -13.93 -47.02
CA ALA A 13 8.83 -13.34 -45.79
C ALA A 13 8.11 -12.02 -45.44
N VAL A 14 7.87 -11.16 -46.43
CA VAL A 14 7.12 -9.91 -46.24
C VAL A 14 5.66 -10.18 -45.86
N ALA A 15 5.02 -11.17 -46.49
CA ALA A 15 3.65 -11.57 -46.15
C ALA A 15 3.54 -12.15 -44.72
N PHE A 16 4.55 -12.90 -44.26
CA PHE A 16 4.60 -13.43 -42.91
C PHE A 16 4.76 -12.32 -41.86
N ILE A 17 5.63 -11.33 -42.11
CA ILE A 17 5.82 -10.18 -41.21
C ILE A 17 4.53 -9.34 -41.13
N ALA A 18 3.84 -9.14 -42.26
CA ALA A 18 2.57 -8.42 -42.27
C ALA A 18 1.45 -9.15 -41.51
N LEU A 19 1.40 -10.48 -41.59
CA LEU A 19 0.43 -11.30 -40.84
C LEU A 19 0.71 -11.32 -39.33
N VAL A 20 1.98 -11.34 -38.93
CA VAL A 20 2.36 -11.24 -37.51
C VAL A 20 2.07 -9.85 -36.94
N ALA A 21 2.31 -8.79 -37.71
CA ALA A 21 1.95 -7.41 -37.31
C ALA A 21 0.43 -7.22 -37.21
N ALA A 22 -0.35 -7.78 -38.13
CA ALA A 22 -1.81 -7.76 -38.08
C ALA A 22 -2.37 -8.58 -36.90
N GLY A 23 -1.73 -9.71 -36.56
CA GLY A 23 -2.06 -10.51 -35.38
C GLY A 23 -1.79 -9.78 -34.06
N PHE A 24 -0.71 -9.00 -33.99
CA PHE A 24 -0.41 -8.15 -32.82
C PHE A 24 -1.40 -6.99 -32.66
N LEU A 25 -1.82 -6.36 -33.76
CA LEU A 25 -2.83 -5.29 -33.75
C LEU A 25 -4.25 -5.82 -33.42
N ALA A 26 -4.58 -7.04 -33.84
CA ALA A 26 -5.86 -7.66 -33.52
C ALA A 26 -5.92 -8.18 -32.06
N ALA A 27 -4.81 -8.68 -31.52
CA ALA A 27 -4.71 -9.08 -30.12
C ALA A 27 -4.77 -7.87 -29.15
N GLY A 28 -4.24 -6.71 -29.56
CA GLY A 28 -4.32 -5.46 -28.79
C GLY A 28 -5.74 -4.91 -28.63
N ASN A 29 -6.68 -5.28 -29.50
CA ASN A 29 -8.07 -4.80 -29.47
C ASN A 29 -9.07 -5.75 -28.79
N LEU A 30 -8.62 -6.93 -28.32
CA LEU A 30 -9.47 -7.94 -27.67
C LEU A 30 -9.52 -7.81 -26.13
N TRP A 31 -8.81 -6.84 -25.55
CA TRP A 31 -8.91 -6.46 -24.14
C TRP A 31 -9.59 -5.10 -23.99
N LYS A 32 -10.86 -5.03 -24.37
CA LYS A 32 -11.76 -3.98 -23.88
C LYS A 32 -12.31 -4.45 -22.53
N LYS A 33 -11.57 -4.17 -21.45
CA LYS A 33 -12.09 -4.23 -20.07
C LYS A 33 -13.30 -3.29 -20.00
N SER A 34 -14.37 -3.72 -19.34
CA SER A 34 -15.52 -2.87 -19.05
C SER A 34 -15.05 -1.65 -18.26
N GLU A 35 -15.45 -0.46 -18.72
CA GLU A 35 -15.32 0.77 -17.93
C GLU A 35 -16.19 0.60 -16.68
N VAL A 36 -15.53 0.47 -15.54
CA VAL A 36 -16.16 0.59 -14.23
C VAL A 36 -16.12 2.08 -13.90
N ASP A 37 -17.30 2.69 -13.78
CA ASP A 37 -17.45 4.09 -13.40
C ASP A 37 -16.82 4.33 -12.02
N ALA A 38 -15.71 5.05 -11.98
CA ALA A 38 -15.04 5.44 -10.74
C ALA A 38 -15.69 6.70 -10.15
N LEU A 39 -16.04 6.67 -8.87
CA LEU A 39 -16.51 7.82 -8.11
C LEU A 39 -15.72 7.96 -6.80
N GLY A 40 -15.02 9.09 -6.65
CA GLY A 40 -14.30 9.51 -5.45
C GLY A 40 -12.79 9.66 -5.68
N ARG A 41 -12.18 10.72 -5.09
CA ARG A 41 -10.81 11.32 -5.16
C ARG A 41 -9.62 10.58 -5.82
N ASN A 42 -9.72 9.28 -6.04
CA ASN A 42 -9.00 8.47 -7.03
C ASN A 42 -9.63 8.64 -8.42
N GLU A 43 -9.74 9.89 -8.89
CA GLU A 43 -10.16 10.16 -10.26
C GLU A 43 -9.19 9.45 -11.20
N ILE A 44 -9.72 8.58 -12.06
CA ILE A 44 -9.02 8.00 -13.20
C ILE A 44 -8.39 9.17 -13.95
N ALA A 45 -7.09 9.37 -13.76
CA ALA A 45 -6.38 10.30 -14.59
C ALA A 45 -6.41 9.67 -16.00
N ALA A 46 -7.13 10.31 -16.92
CA ALA A 46 -7.16 9.96 -18.34
C ALA A 46 -5.75 9.96 -19.01
N ASN A 47 -4.70 10.25 -18.22
CA ASN A 47 -3.30 10.34 -18.59
C ASN A 47 -2.49 9.04 -18.33
N GLY A 48 -3.09 7.98 -17.77
CA GLY A 48 -2.43 6.69 -17.57
C GLY A 48 -1.60 6.54 -16.28
N ASN A 49 -1.79 7.41 -15.27
CA ASN A 49 -1.13 7.27 -13.96
C ASN A 49 -1.77 6.14 -13.11
N VAL A 50 -0.94 5.35 -12.44
CA VAL A 50 -1.37 4.34 -11.45
C VAL A 50 -2.08 5.02 -10.28
N GLN A 51 -3.33 4.65 -10.02
CA GLN A 51 -4.17 5.20 -8.94
C GLN A 51 -4.33 4.24 -7.75
N GLY A 52 -3.85 3.01 -7.86
CA GLY A 52 -4.20 1.91 -6.97
C GLY A 52 -5.27 0.99 -7.55
N GLU A 53 -5.72 0.05 -6.74
CA GLU A 53 -6.90 -0.77 -7.00
C GLU A 53 -8.18 0.03 -6.74
N LEU A 54 -9.21 -0.26 -7.53
CA LEU A 54 -10.49 0.44 -7.40
C LEU A 54 -11.23 -0.06 -6.17
N TYR A 55 -11.76 0.88 -5.39
CA TYR A 55 -12.66 0.58 -4.29
C TYR A 55 -13.93 -0.12 -4.79
N THR A 56 -14.31 -1.22 -4.14
CA THR A 56 -15.34 -2.15 -4.63
C THR A 56 -16.77 -1.83 -4.18
N GLY A 57 -16.97 -0.88 -3.27
CA GLY A 57 -18.28 -0.52 -2.73
C GLY A 57 -19.17 0.35 -3.62
N ASP A 58 -20.23 0.93 -3.05
CA ASP A 58 -21.11 1.92 -3.70
C ASP A 58 -20.97 3.31 -3.06
N PRO A 59 -20.07 4.17 -3.58
CA PRO A 59 -19.84 5.53 -3.13
C PRO A 59 -21.08 6.38 -2.84
N ARG A 60 -22.15 6.21 -3.62
CA ARG A 60 -23.37 7.03 -3.48
C ARG A 60 -24.27 6.51 -2.37
N SER A 61 -24.33 5.20 -2.20
CA SER A 61 -25.03 4.58 -1.07
C SER A 61 -24.31 4.89 0.23
N GLU A 62 -23.01 4.59 0.26
CA GLU A 62 -22.19 4.70 1.45
C GLU A 62 -22.06 6.14 1.95
N ALA A 63 -21.98 7.14 1.05
CA ALA A 63 -21.98 8.55 1.46
C ALA A 63 -23.23 8.95 2.26
N ARG A 64 -24.40 8.40 1.89
CA ARG A 64 -25.65 8.64 2.64
C ARG A 64 -25.62 7.92 3.98
N VAL A 65 -25.08 6.70 4.03
CA VAL A 65 -24.93 5.95 5.28
C VAL A 65 -23.99 6.69 6.24
N VAL A 66 -22.84 7.19 5.75
CA VAL A 66 -21.92 8.02 6.55
C VAL A 66 -22.61 9.26 7.10
N GLN A 67 -23.39 9.95 6.27
CA GLN A 67 -24.16 11.10 6.75
C GLN A 67 -25.13 10.72 7.88
N SER A 68 -25.84 9.59 7.75
CA SER A 68 -26.76 9.12 8.79
C SER A 68 -26.03 8.74 10.10
N GLU A 69 -24.81 8.20 10.01
CA GLU A 69 -24.00 7.89 11.20
C GLU A 69 -23.50 9.16 11.90
N GLU A 70 -23.11 10.19 11.16
CA GLU A 70 -22.76 11.48 11.75
C GLU A 70 -23.98 12.13 12.44
N GLU A 71 -25.16 12.11 11.79
CA GLU A 71 -26.41 12.59 12.39
C GLU A 71 -26.78 11.82 13.67
N ARG A 72 -26.60 10.49 13.66
CA ARG A 72 -26.81 9.63 14.84
C ARG A 72 -25.89 10.02 16.00
N LEU A 73 -24.60 10.22 15.74
CA LEU A 73 -23.65 10.60 16.79
C LEU A 73 -23.91 12.01 17.33
N VAL A 74 -24.32 12.95 16.48
CA VAL A 74 -24.77 14.29 16.91
C VAL A 74 -26.01 14.18 17.81
N TYR A 75 -26.98 13.33 17.45
CA TYR A 75 -28.14 13.08 18.29
C TYR A 75 -27.75 12.50 19.66
N VAL A 76 -26.95 11.43 19.69
CA VAL A 76 -26.49 10.81 20.95
C VAL A 76 -25.75 11.83 21.83
N ARG A 77 -24.87 12.65 21.23
CA ARG A 77 -24.16 13.73 21.93
C ARG A 77 -25.12 14.74 22.56
N THR A 78 -26.13 15.17 21.81
CA THR A 78 -27.12 16.18 22.24
C THR A 78 -27.97 15.66 23.39
N ILE A 79 -28.34 14.38 23.36
CA ILE A 79 -29.05 13.76 24.47
C ILE A 79 -28.13 13.58 25.67
N ALA A 80 -26.89 13.12 25.47
CA ALA A 80 -25.95 12.85 26.55
C ALA A 80 -25.60 14.09 27.38
N SER A 81 -25.43 15.25 26.74
CA SER A 81 -25.17 16.52 27.43
C SER A 81 -26.33 16.98 28.31
N ALA A 82 -27.57 16.66 27.92
CA ALA A 82 -28.78 17.12 28.59
C ALA A 82 -29.34 16.11 29.60
N ALA A 83 -29.21 14.80 29.32
CA ALA A 83 -29.82 13.73 30.10
C ALA A 83 -29.31 13.67 31.55
N ARG A 84 -28.01 13.93 31.78
CA ARG A 84 -27.39 13.91 33.12
C ARG A 84 -28.05 14.88 34.10
N TRP A 85 -28.59 15.99 33.61
CA TRP A 85 -29.12 17.08 34.46
C TRP A 85 -30.64 17.12 34.54
N ARG A 86 -31.33 16.50 33.58
CA ARG A 86 -32.76 16.72 33.35
C ARG A 86 -33.61 15.46 33.49
N VAL A 87 -33.00 14.28 33.57
CA VAL A 87 -33.71 13.02 33.79
C VAL A 87 -33.52 12.58 35.24
N ASP A 88 -34.55 12.78 36.05
CA ASP A 88 -34.54 12.37 37.46
C ASP A 88 -34.30 10.86 37.58
N GLY A 89 -33.29 10.48 38.38
CA GLY A 89 -32.93 9.10 38.66
C GLY A 89 -32.21 8.37 37.52
N LEU A 90 -31.61 9.09 36.55
CA LEU A 90 -30.69 8.50 35.58
C LEU A 90 -29.30 8.35 36.20
N GLU A 91 -29.11 7.25 36.92
CA GLU A 91 -27.81 6.81 37.46
C GLU A 91 -27.27 5.66 36.59
N GLY A 92 -26.02 5.76 36.14
CA GLY A 92 -25.35 4.75 35.31
C GLY A 92 -25.77 4.68 33.82
N PRO A 93 -25.37 3.60 33.12
CA PRO A 93 -25.57 3.41 31.68
C PRO A 93 -27.03 3.37 31.23
N TYR A 94 -27.29 3.87 30.02
CA TYR A 94 -28.63 3.94 29.44
C TYR A 94 -28.61 3.67 27.94
N ARG A 95 -29.79 3.45 27.35
CA ARG A 95 -29.97 3.21 25.91
C ARG A 95 -30.76 4.31 25.25
N LEU A 96 -30.42 4.56 23.99
CA LEU A 96 -31.15 5.42 23.07
C LEU A 96 -31.61 4.61 21.87
N HIS A 97 -32.82 4.88 21.39
CA HIS A 97 -33.28 4.37 20.11
C HIS A 97 -32.74 5.25 18.99
N THR A 98 -31.88 4.71 18.14
CA THR A 98 -31.06 5.47 17.18
C THR A 98 -31.19 4.96 15.74
N GLY A 99 -32.40 4.55 15.36
CA GLY A 99 -32.68 3.96 14.05
C GLY A 99 -32.89 2.45 14.18
N VAL A 100 -32.21 1.67 13.32
CA VAL A 100 -32.42 0.21 13.24
C VAL A 100 -31.90 -0.51 14.49
N THR A 101 -30.78 -0.03 15.05
CA THR A 101 -30.18 -0.55 16.28
C THR A 101 -30.27 0.47 17.40
N ASN A 102 -30.31 -0.02 18.64
CA ASN A 102 -30.18 0.83 19.82
C ASN A 102 -28.71 1.23 20.00
N THR A 103 -28.49 2.34 20.70
CA THR A 103 -27.17 2.75 21.18
C THR A 103 -27.11 2.64 22.70
N LEU A 104 -26.23 1.80 23.22
CA LEU A 104 -25.84 1.75 24.62
C LEU A 104 -24.85 2.88 24.91
N VAL A 105 -25.22 3.77 25.84
CA VAL A 105 -24.42 4.92 26.23
C VAL A 105 -23.79 4.67 27.60
N LEU A 106 -22.46 4.78 27.66
CA LEU A 106 -21.64 4.54 28.85
C LEU A 106 -21.16 5.89 29.43
N PRO A 107 -21.80 6.41 30.50
CA PRO A 107 -21.39 7.65 31.17
C PRO A 107 -20.15 7.46 32.03
N ALA A 108 -19.57 8.59 32.45
CA ALA A 108 -18.36 8.65 33.27
C ALA A 108 -18.41 7.69 34.47
N ARG A 109 -17.33 6.92 34.65
CA ARG A 109 -17.16 5.97 35.75
C ARG A 109 -15.68 5.84 36.07
N THR A 110 -15.32 5.71 37.35
CA THR A 110 -13.92 5.54 37.77
C THR A 110 -13.33 4.24 37.25
N GLU A 111 -14.06 3.14 37.39
CA GLU A 111 -13.64 1.82 36.88
C GLU A 111 -13.98 1.70 35.38
N PRO A 112 -13.09 1.14 34.54
CA PRO A 112 -13.38 0.89 33.14
C PRO A 112 -14.57 -0.07 32.96
N TYR A 113 -15.45 0.19 32.00
CA TYR A 113 -16.46 -0.77 31.55
C TYR A 113 -15.78 -1.94 30.85
N THR A 114 -16.05 -3.16 31.30
CA THR A 114 -15.43 -4.39 30.80
C THR A 114 -16.42 -5.22 29.99
N ALA A 115 -15.95 -6.27 29.30
CA ALA A 115 -16.83 -7.26 28.68
C ALA A 115 -17.82 -7.88 29.69
N ALA A 116 -17.41 -8.09 30.94
CA ALA A 116 -18.28 -8.59 32.01
C ALA A 116 -19.38 -7.59 32.39
N ASP A 117 -19.06 -6.28 32.44
CA ASP A 117 -20.07 -5.24 32.61
C ASP A 117 -21.06 -5.24 31.45
N LEU A 118 -20.58 -5.36 30.21
CA LEU A 118 -21.44 -5.37 29.03
C LEU A 118 -22.41 -6.56 29.02
N LEU A 119 -22.01 -7.75 29.49
CA LEU A 119 -22.93 -8.89 29.65
C LEU A 119 -24.08 -8.59 30.63
N LEU A 120 -23.84 -7.78 31.65
CA LEU A 120 -24.84 -7.40 32.65
C LEU A 120 -25.72 -6.23 32.16
N LEU A 121 -25.13 -5.26 31.47
CA LEU A 121 -25.80 -4.08 30.95
C LEU A 121 -26.61 -4.40 29.68
N ALA A 122 -26.17 -5.37 28.89
CA ALA A 122 -26.67 -5.72 27.57
C ALA A 122 -26.84 -7.23 27.36
N PRO A 123 -27.60 -7.93 28.23
CA PRO A 123 -27.72 -9.39 28.14
C PRO A 123 -28.33 -9.89 26.82
N ASP A 124 -29.18 -9.08 26.18
CA ASP A 124 -29.88 -9.44 24.93
C ASP A 124 -29.12 -9.05 23.66
N THR A 125 -28.10 -8.19 23.77
CA THR A 125 -27.44 -7.50 22.65
C THR A 125 -25.91 -7.59 22.70
N PHE A 126 -25.33 -7.99 23.82
CA PHE A 126 -23.95 -8.41 23.96
C PHE A 126 -23.93 -9.84 24.50
N LYS A 127 -23.77 -10.81 23.60
CA LYS A 127 -23.90 -12.24 23.93
C LYS A 127 -22.56 -12.94 23.88
N GLN A 128 -22.28 -13.74 24.90
CA GLN A 128 -21.18 -14.68 24.87
C GLN A 128 -21.56 -15.90 24.00
N LEU A 129 -20.83 -16.11 22.91
CA LEU A 129 -21.01 -17.26 22.02
C LEU A 129 -20.13 -18.45 22.43
N ALA A 130 -18.94 -18.15 22.94
CA ALA A 130 -17.96 -19.10 23.45
C ALA A 130 -17.17 -18.45 24.60
N SER A 131 -16.26 -19.18 25.25
CA SER A 131 -15.52 -18.73 26.44
C SER A 131 -14.90 -17.33 26.30
N SER A 132 -14.32 -17.01 25.13
CA SER A 132 -13.69 -15.72 24.83
C SER A 132 -14.33 -14.98 23.64
N THR A 133 -15.43 -15.47 23.08
CA THR A 133 -16.06 -14.88 21.89
C THR A 133 -17.39 -14.24 22.22
N PHE A 134 -17.53 -12.96 21.89
CA PHE A 134 -18.71 -12.15 22.13
C PHE A 134 -19.29 -11.63 20.82
N MET A 135 -20.61 -11.49 20.78
CA MET A 135 -21.35 -10.87 19.67
C MET A 135 -22.02 -9.60 20.17
N LEU A 136 -21.77 -8.48 19.52
CA LEU A 136 -22.41 -7.19 19.75
C LEU A 136 -23.43 -6.92 18.63
N THR A 137 -24.69 -6.67 19.01
CA THR A 137 -25.81 -6.38 18.11
C THR A 137 -26.50 -5.04 18.44
N GLU A 138 -25.86 -4.20 19.25
CA GLU A 138 -26.25 -2.79 19.46
C GLU A 138 -25.01 -1.90 19.42
N SER A 139 -25.13 -0.64 19.01
CA SER A 139 -24.00 0.29 18.98
C SER A 139 -23.62 0.73 20.39
N ILE A 140 -22.36 1.03 20.64
CA ILE A 140 -21.86 1.52 21.93
C ILE A 140 -21.30 2.93 21.76
N VAL A 141 -21.69 3.84 22.66
CA VAL A 141 -21.09 5.17 22.80
C VAL A 141 -20.49 5.34 24.20
N VAL A 142 -19.19 5.64 24.26
CA VAL A 142 -18.44 5.88 25.50
C VAL A 142 -18.28 7.39 25.70
N LEU A 143 -18.87 7.94 26.76
CA LEU A 143 -18.88 9.37 27.03
C LEU A 143 -17.60 9.85 27.73
N PRO A 144 -17.38 11.19 27.84
CA PRO A 144 -16.22 11.73 28.52
C PRO A 144 -16.14 11.27 29.97
N GLY A 145 -14.92 10.93 30.42
CA GLY A 145 -14.67 10.39 31.76
C GLY A 145 -15.03 8.92 31.94
N ALA A 146 -15.47 8.23 30.89
CA ALA A 146 -15.64 6.78 30.86
C ALA A 146 -14.52 6.12 30.03
N THR A 147 -14.19 4.89 30.40
CA THR A 147 -13.29 4.02 29.62
C THR A 147 -14.03 2.74 29.29
N LEU A 148 -14.03 2.31 28.03
CA LEU A 148 -14.40 0.96 27.64
C LEU A 148 -13.11 0.16 27.44
N ALA A 149 -13.01 -0.97 28.14
CA ALA A 149 -11.83 -1.81 28.16
C ALA A 149 -12.18 -3.25 27.72
N PHE A 150 -11.58 -3.68 26.62
CA PHE A 150 -11.49 -5.09 26.27
C PHE A 150 -10.10 -5.59 26.66
N THR A 151 -10.01 -6.17 27.86
CA THR A 151 -8.77 -6.69 28.43
C THR A 151 -8.98 -8.13 28.88
N GLY A 152 -8.05 -9.03 28.55
CA GLY A 152 -8.14 -10.43 28.98
C GLY A 152 -6.95 -11.27 28.57
N GLY A 153 -6.39 -12.02 29.53
CA GLY A 153 -5.20 -12.86 29.30
C GLY A 153 -5.46 -14.15 28.50
N GLU A 154 -6.72 -14.52 28.28
CA GLU A 154 -7.11 -15.69 27.46
C GLU A 154 -7.43 -15.31 26.00
N GLY A 155 -7.23 -14.05 25.61
CA GLY A 155 -7.70 -13.47 24.35
C GLY A 155 -9.20 -13.18 24.39
N ILE A 156 -9.65 -12.13 23.72
CA ILE A 156 -11.07 -11.77 23.60
C ILE A 156 -11.37 -11.53 22.13
N THR A 157 -12.40 -12.15 21.58
CA THR A 157 -12.91 -11.84 20.23
C THR A 157 -14.27 -11.16 20.36
N VAL A 158 -14.39 -9.94 19.85
CA VAL A 158 -15.63 -9.17 19.77
C VAL A 158 -16.07 -9.10 18.31
N ARG A 159 -17.17 -9.80 17.99
CA ARG A 159 -17.83 -9.75 16.69
C ARG A 159 -18.89 -8.67 16.70
N LEU A 160 -18.80 -7.74 15.75
CA LEU A 160 -19.75 -6.65 15.56
C LEU A 160 -20.73 -7.05 14.47
N GLN A 161 -22.03 -7.05 14.75
CA GLN A 161 -23.05 -7.28 13.72
C GLN A 161 -22.84 -6.33 12.53
N SER A 162 -22.84 -6.91 11.33
CA SER A 162 -22.69 -6.18 10.06
C SER A 162 -23.30 -7.02 8.93
N ASN A 163 -24.50 -6.68 8.49
CA ASN A 163 -25.21 -7.36 7.40
C ASN A 163 -26.19 -6.41 6.70
N GLU A 164 -26.88 -6.91 5.67
CA GLU A 164 -27.83 -6.14 4.85
C GLU A 164 -28.93 -5.41 5.63
N ASP A 165 -29.28 -5.88 6.82
CA ASP A 165 -30.30 -5.27 7.67
C ASP A 165 -29.73 -4.15 8.56
N ALA A 166 -28.55 -4.37 9.14
CA ALA A 166 -27.91 -3.44 10.06
C ALA A 166 -26.44 -3.74 10.33
N PHE A 167 -25.68 -2.69 10.66
CA PHE A 167 -24.37 -2.79 11.30
C PHE A 167 -24.34 -2.04 12.64
N VAL A 168 -23.31 -2.30 13.45
CA VAL A 168 -23.07 -1.63 14.75
C VAL A 168 -21.72 -0.94 14.79
N SER A 169 -21.56 0.01 15.71
CA SER A 169 -20.28 0.69 15.93
C SER A 169 -19.92 0.80 17.41
N ILE A 170 -18.61 0.85 17.68
CA ILE A 170 -18.06 1.20 18.99
C ILE A 170 -17.43 2.59 18.85
N VAL A 171 -18.03 3.58 19.51
CA VAL A 171 -17.60 4.98 19.41
C VAL A 171 -17.27 5.54 20.78
N ALA A 172 -16.00 5.88 21.03
CA ALA A 172 -15.63 6.67 22.20
C ALA A 172 -15.80 8.16 21.88
N LEU A 173 -16.90 8.75 22.34
CA LEU A 173 -17.25 10.15 22.15
C LEU A 173 -16.70 10.98 23.32
N GLY A 174 -15.45 11.42 23.21
CA GLY A 174 -14.69 12.11 24.26
C GLY A 174 -14.27 11.21 25.44
N GLY A 175 -14.69 9.94 25.44
CA GLY A 175 -14.24 8.90 26.37
C GLY A 175 -12.94 8.23 25.92
N SER A 176 -12.58 7.13 26.61
CA SER A 176 -11.39 6.33 26.27
C SER A 176 -11.76 4.93 25.81
N LEU A 177 -10.97 4.39 24.88
CA LEU A 177 -11.04 3.00 24.44
C LEU A 177 -9.70 2.32 24.69
N THR A 178 -9.73 1.23 25.46
CA THR A 178 -8.56 0.39 25.73
C THR A 178 -8.80 -1.02 25.21
N VAL A 179 -7.91 -1.51 24.36
CA VAL A 179 -7.93 -2.87 23.81
C VAL A 179 -6.57 -3.49 24.07
N ALA A 180 -6.51 -4.44 25.01
CA ALA A 180 -5.25 -4.97 25.49
C ALA A 180 -5.28 -6.49 25.64
N GLY A 181 -4.56 -7.17 24.75
CA GLY A 181 -4.22 -8.59 24.85
C GLY A 181 -2.86 -8.84 25.50
N THR A 182 -2.31 -10.03 25.27
CA THR A 182 -0.95 -10.42 25.64
C THR A 182 -0.18 -10.91 24.42
N GLU A 183 1.12 -11.11 24.53
CA GLU A 183 1.95 -11.70 23.46
C GLU A 183 1.41 -13.05 22.96
N GLU A 184 0.78 -13.83 23.85
CA GLU A 184 0.21 -15.15 23.55
C GLU A 184 -1.23 -15.09 23.05
N SER A 185 -1.95 -13.99 23.25
CA SER A 185 -3.38 -13.91 23.01
C SER A 185 -3.84 -12.47 22.76
N ASP A 186 -4.03 -12.16 21.47
CA ASP A 186 -4.57 -10.89 21.03
C ASP A 186 -6.03 -10.70 21.45
N VAL A 187 -6.43 -9.43 21.57
CA VAL A 187 -7.85 -9.04 21.54
C VAL A 187 -8.25 -8.73 20.10
N GLU A 188 -9.25 -9.43 19.58
CA GLU A 188 -9.75 -9.31 18.22
C GLU A 188 -11.08 -8.55 18.17
N ILE A 189 -11.21 -7.59 17.26
CA ILE A 189 -12.48 -6.89 16.94
C ILE A 189 -12.71 -7.01 15.43
N THR A 190 -13.84 -7.62 15.04
CA THR A 190 -14.17 -7.86 13.62
C THR A 190 -15.63 -7.61 13.32
N SER A 191 -15.95 -7.24 12.08
CA SER A 191 -17.32 -7.27 11.56
C SER A 191 -17.78 -8.72 11.39
N TRP A 192 -19.10 -8.94 11.44
CA TRP A 192 -19.68 -10.29 11.34
C TRP A 192 -21.11 -10.27 10.79
N ASP A 193 -21.33 -10.96 9.67
CA ASP A 193 -22.62 -11.05 8.96
C ASP A 193 -23.53 -12.19 9.44
N GLY A 194 -23.03 -13.02 10.35
CA GLY A 194 -23.69 -14.22 10.86
C GLY A 194 -23.04 -15.51 10.37
N SER A 195 -22.37 -15.47 9.22
CA SER A 195 -21.65 -16.59 8.61
C SER A 195 -20.13 -16.43 8.66
N GLY A 196 -19.64 -15.19 8.55
CA GLY A 196 -18.23 -14.84 8.46
C GLY A 196 -17.97 -13.37 8.70
N ALA A 197 -16.75 -12.94 8.44
CA ALA A 197 -16.40 -11.52 8.40
C ALA A 197 -17.14 -10.85 7.23
N ASP A 198 -17.65 -9.64 7.46
CA ASP A 198 -18.38 -8.89 6.44
C ASP A 198 -17.39 -8.23 5.46
N THR A 199 -17.53 -8.57 4.18
CA THR A 199 -16.71 -8.05 3.09
C THR A 199 -17.46 -7.06 2.20
N ASP A 200 -18.77 -6.93 2.35
CA ASP A 200 -19.54 -5.93 1.62
C ASP A 200 -19.42 -4.59 2.35
N THR A 201 -19.36 -3.50 1.60
CA THR A 201 -19.32 -2.15 2.14
C THR A 201 -20.50 -1.31 1.67
N SER A 202 -21.27 -1.80 0.69
CA SER A 202 -22.28 -1.02 -0.04
C SER A 202 -23.51 -0.63 0.80
N ASP A 203 -23.78 -1.39 1.86
CA ASP A 203 -24.81 -1.21 2.88
C ASP A 203 -24.26 -0.60 4.20
N GLY A 204 -22.94 -0.37 4.24
CA GLY A 204 -22.23 0.08 5.44
C GLY A 204 -21.75 -1.11 6.26
N ARG A 205 -20.60 -0.93 6.91
CA ARG A 205 -19.90 -1.97 7.64
C ARG A 205 -19.57 -1.53 9.05
N ALA A 206 -19.61 -2.47 10.00
CA ALA A 206 -19.29 -2.17 11.40
C ALA A 206 -17.93 -1.47 11.53
N TYR A 207 -17.81 -0.53 12.48
CA TYR A 207 -16.60 0.28 12.63
C TYR A 207 -16.31 0.69 14.09
N VAL A 208 -15.06 1.07 14.34
CA VAL A 208 -14.58 1.57 15.64
C VAL A 208 -14.04 2.98 15.48
N ARG A 209 -14.47 3.90 16.35
CA ARG A 209 -14.04 5.30 16.30
C ARG A 209 -13.78 5.89 17.68
N VAL A 210 -12.72 6.68 17.82
CA VAL A 210 -12.45 7.50 19.01
C VAL A 210 -12.49 8.97 18.61
N ILE A 211 -13.35 9.75 19.26
CA ILE A 211 -13.62 11.16 18.96
C ILE A 211 -13.12 12.05 20.10
N GLY A 212 -12.01 12.77 19.89
CA GLY A 212 -11.43 13.72 20.87
C GLY A 212 -11.11 13.17 22.26
N GLY A 213 -10.92 11.85 22.35
CA GLY A 213 -10.59 11.11 23.57
C GLY A 213 -9.19 10.49 23.55
N HIS A 214 -9.02 9.39 24.26
CA HIS A 214 -7.78 8.62 24.29
C HIS A 214 -7.99 7.19 23.77
N ALA A 215 -7.05 6.72 22.96
CA ALA A 215 -7.04 5.36 22.45
C ALA A 215 -5.78 4.61 22.90
N SER A 216 -5.94 3.42 23.45
CA SER A 216 -4.83 2.53 23.80
C SER A 216 -5.06 1.15 23.20
N PHE A 217 -4.13 0.70 22.38
CA PHE A 217 -4.13 -0.63 21.77
C PHE A 217 -2.81 -1.34 22.09
N SER A 218 -2.86 -2.57 22.59
CA SER A 218 -1.69 -3.42 22.82
C SER A 218 -2.04 -4.87 22.53
N HIS A 219 -1.33 -5.54 21.62
CA HIS A 219 -1.65 -6.94 21.23
C HIS A 219 -3.13 -7.08 20.83
N ALA A 220 -3.48 -6.37 19.77
CA ALA A 220 -4.85 -6.29 19.29
C ALA A 220 -4.91 -6.56 17.79
N THR A 221 -5.98 -7.21 17.36
CA THR A 221 -6.31 -7.40 15.95
C THR A 221 -7.64 -6.70 15.64
N VAL A 222 -7.66 -5.85 14.61
CA VAL A 222 -8.87 -5.19 14.12
C VAL A 222 -9.03 -5.56 12.64
N SER A 223 -10.13 -6.20 12.28
CA SER A 223 -10.29 -6.71 10.92
C SER A 223 -11.66 -6.52 10.29
N SER A 224 -11.64 -6.38 8.96
CA SER A 224 -12.84 -6.34 8.11
C SER A 224 -13.83 -5.25 8.53
N LEU A 225 -13.34 -4.13 9.07
CA LEU A 225 -14.18 -3.02 9.53
C LEU A 225 -14.26 -1.89 8.51
N GLY A 226 -15.36 -1.16 8.59
CA GLY A 226 -15.52 0.16 8.01
C GLY A 226 -15.69 0.23 6.50
N PHE A 227 -16.03 1.41 6.02
CA PHE A 227 -16.49 1.68 4.66
C PHE A 227 -16.31 3.16 4.30
N TRP A 228 -16.08 3.44 3.02
CA TRP A 228 -16.21 4.73 2.32
C TRP A 228 -15.42 5.95 2.81
N SER A 229 -15.61 6.39 4.05
CA SER A 229 -15.00 7.61 4.59
C SER A 229 -13.94 7.28 5.64
N GLY A 230 -12.96 8.16 5.85
CA GLY A 230 -11.97 7.98 6.92
C GLY A 230 -12.61 7.87 8.32
N ASN A 231 -13.68 8.61 8.59
CA ASN A 231 -14.39 8.57 9.88
C ASN A 231 -15.04 7.22 10.17
N THR A 232 -15.46 6.51 9.12
CA THR A 232 -16.09 5.19 9.18
C THR A 232 -15.19 4.12 8.59
N GLY A 233 -13.88 4.39 8.41
CA GLY A 233 -13.00 3.61 7.54
C GLY A 233 -12.57 2.26 8.12
N GLY A 234 -12.78 2.03 9.40
CA GLY A 234 -12.46 0.79 10.08
C GLY A 234 -12.12 1.10 11.52
N LEU A 235 -10.85 1.41 11.77
CA LEU A 235 -10.39 2.04 13.00
C LEU A 235 -10.05 3.51 12.75
N ALA A 236 -10.80 4.41 13.40
CA ALA A 236 -10.65 5.85 13.21
C ALA A 236 -10.39 6.60 14.53
N LEU A 237 -9.37 7.45 14.55
CA LEU A 237 -9.04 8.37 15.64
C LEU A 237 -9.24 9.80 15.14
N THR A 238 -10.27 10.48 15.62
CA THR A 238 -10.68 11.77 15.07
C THR A 238 -10.80 12.81 16.18
N GLY A 239 -9.95 13.83 16.22
CA GLY A 239 -10.22 15.01 17.06
C GLY A 239 -11.24 15.96 16.43
N THR A 240 -11.65 16.98 17.17
CA THR A 240 -12.40 18.13 16.63
C THR A 240 -11.56 19.42 16.74
N ASP A 241 -11.87 20.43 15.94
CA ASP A 241 -11.02 21.63 15.72
C ASP A 241 -10.81 22.50 16.98
N THR A 242 -11.55 22.28 18.06
CA THR A 242 -11.39 23.02 19.32
C THR A 242 -10.41 22.31 20.24
N ALA A 243 -9.28 22.92 20.60
CA ALA A 243 -8.41 22.39 21.65
C ALA A 243 -9.10 22.52 23.02
N GLY A 244 -9.98 21.59 23.37
CA GLY A 244 -10.48 21.44 24.73
C GLY A 244 -9.35 20.99 25.65
N THR A 245 -9.04 21.77 26.68
CA THR A 245 -8.30 21.23 27.83
C THR A 245 -9.09 20.07 28.40
N PHE A 246 -8.47 18.88 28.46
CA PHE A 246 -9.01 17.78 29.26
C PHE A 246 -9.16 18.27 30.70
N LEU A 247 -10.39 18.56 31.09
CA LEU A 247 -10.74 18.71 32.49
C LEU A 247 -11.12 17.31 32.95
N GLU A 248 -10.33 16.73 33.85
CA GLU A 248 -10.78 15.61 34.67
C GLU A 248 -12.08 16.06 35.36
N SER A 249 -13.23 15.69 34.79
CA SER A 249 -14.50 15.90 35.45
C SER A 249 -14.50 14.95 36.64
N GLY A 250 -14.39 15.50 37.85
CA GLY A 250 -14.26 14.73 39.08
C GLY A 250 -15.33 13.64 39.15
N ALA A 251 -14.87 12.40 39.31
CA ALA A 251 -15.73 11.25 39.57
C ALA A 251 -16.62 11.54 40.78
N THR A 252 -17.93 11.45 40.60
CA THR A 252 -18.87 11.42 41.71
C THR A 252 -18.70 10.10 42.48
N ALA A 253 -18.71 10.20 43.81
CA ALA A 253 -18.39 9.11 44.73
C ALA A 253 -19.23 7.85 44.53
N ALA A 254 -18.59 6.70 44.72
CA ALA A 254 -19.12 5.34 44.90
C ALA A 254 -20.62 5.16 44.60
N GLU A 255 -20.94 4.85 43.35
CA GLU A 255 -22.30 4.56 42.89
C GLU A 255 -22.66 3.09 43.17
N PRO A 256 -23.89 2.80 43.64
CA PRO A 256 -24.36 1.42 43.86
C PRO A 256 -24.41 0.64 42.54
N ALA A 257 -24.29 -0.69 42.62
CA ALA A 257 -24.33 -1.57 41.44
C ALA A 257 -25.58 -1.30 40.58
N ALA A 258 -25.36 -0.97 39.30
CA ALA A 258 -26.43 -0.71 38.36
C ALA A 258 -27.38 -1.93 38.27
N PRO A 259 -28.71 -1.73 38.20
CA PRO A 259 -29.64 -2.82 37.96
C PRO A 259 -29.32 -3.51 36.64
N ALA A 260 -29.59 -4.82 36.54
CA ALA A 260 -29.36 -5.59 35.33
C ALA A 260 -30.13 -5.00 34.14
N GLY A 261 -29.45 -4.79 33.02
CA GLY A 261 -29.98 -4.15 31.82
C GLY A 261 -30.02 -2.62 31.89
N ALA A 262 -29.25 -1.95 31.02
CA ALA A 262 -29.29 -0.50 30.88
C ALA A 262 -30.68 0.02 30.46
N ARG A 263 -31.15 1.08 31.13
CA ARG A 263 -32.49 1.65 30.93
C ARG A 263 -32.62 2.28 29.54
N LEU A 264 -33.65 1.91 28.76
CA LEU A 264 -34.02 2.63 27.54
C LEU A 264 -34.74 3.94 27.89
N LEU A 265 -34.24 5.06 27.37
CA LEU A 265 -34.88 6.37 27.55
C LEU A 265 -36.05 6.53 26.55
N PRO A 266 -37.29 6.80 27.02
CA PRO A 266 -38.45 7.01 26.15
C PRO A 266 -38.32 8.26 25.27
N GLU A 267 -38.77 8.19 24.02
CA GLU A 267 -38.71 9.34 23.09
C GLU A 267 -39.40 10.61 23.61
N ALA A 268 -40.46 10.46 24.43
CA ALA A 268 -41.17 11.59 25.03
C ALA A 268 -40.25 12.42 25.95
N ASP A 269 -39.33 11.77 26.65
CA ASP A 269 -38.37 12.42 27.57
C ASP A 269 -37.22 13.08 26.81
N LEU A 270 -36.97 12.66 25.55
CA LEU A 270 -35.87 13.14 24.71
C LEU A 270 -36.23 14.41 23.92
N LYS A 271 -37.51 14.61 23.59
CA LYS A 271 -37.98 15.77 22.78
C LYS A 271 -37.72 17.13 23.44
N SER A 272 -37.63 17.19 24.77
CA SER A 272 -37.32 18.43 25.52
C SER A 272 -35.82 18.67 25.72
N LEU A 273 -34.98 17.68 25.37
CA LEU A 273 -33.52 17.71 25.56
C LEU A 273 -32.76 18.15 24.30
N ALA A 274 -33.41 18.10 23.12
CA ALA A 274 -32.82 18.40 21.83
C ALA A 274 -32.54 19.90 21.58
N ASP A 275 -32.99 20.79 22.47
CA ASP A 275 -32.74 22.23 22.38
C ASP A 275 -31.47 22.61 23.16
N GLN A 276 -30.39 22.85 22.39
CA GLN A 276 -29.06 23.38 22.74
C GLN A 276 -28.12 22.46 23.55
N THR A 277 -26.86 22.35 23.09
CA THR A 277 -25.63 22.27 23.92
C THR A 277 -24.34 22.23 23.09
N ASP A 278 -23.30 22.94 23.58
CA ASP A 278 -21.90 22.86 23.14
C ASP A 278 -21.10 21.96 24.10
N LEU A 279 -20.62 20.82 23.61
CA LEU A 279 -19.55 20.04 24.28
C LEU A 279 -18.31 20.05 23.39
N ASP A 280 -17.33 20.91 23.64
CA ASP A 280 -16.09 20.94 22.85
C ASP A 280 -15.26 19.69 23.12
N TYR A 281 -15.09 18.84 22.10
CA TYR A 281 -14.11 17.75 22.14
C TYR A 281 -12.78 18.25 21.62
N SER A 282 -11.70 17.69 22.16
CA SER A 282 -10.35 18.13 21.86
C SER A 282 -9.67 17.25 20.81
N VAL A 283 -8.39 17.52 20.61
CA VAL A 283 -7.45 16.67 19.87
C VAL A 283 -7.42 15.25 20.43
N VAL A 284 -7.37 14.25 19.55
CA VAL A 284 -7.23 12.84 19.95
C VAL A 284 -5.76 12.49 20.22
N THR A 285 -5.51 11.65 21.22
CA THR A 285 -4.19 11.08 21.53
C THR A 285 -4.26 9.56 21.50
N ALA A 286 -3.16 8.88 21.19
CA ALA A 286 -3.13 7.43 21.18
C ALA A 286 -1.75 6.84 21.44
N GLY A 287 -1.74 5.73 22.18
CA GLY A 287 -0.62 4.81 22.29
C GLY A 287 -1.01 3.46 21.69
N ILE A 288 -0.37 3.09 20.60
CA ILE A 288 -0.64 1.86 19.86
C ILE A 288 0.64 1.02 19.83
N ASP A 289 0.51 -0.21 20.27
CA ASP A 289 1.57 -1.20 20.31
C ASP A 289 1.09 -2.53 19.77
N ASN A 290 1.85 -3.15 18.87
CA ASN A 290 1.55 -4.49 18.38
C ASN A 290 0.07 -4.63 17.92
N LEU A 291 -0.40 -3.65 17.15
CA LEU A 291 -1.72 -3.65 16.54
C LEU A 291 -1.62 -4.29 15.15
N THR A 292 -2.48 -5.27 14.90
CA THR A 292 -2.71 -5.85 13.57
C THR A 292 -4.01 -5.29 13.01
N VAL A 293 -3.97 -4.71 11.81
CA VAL A 293 -5.14 -4.27 11.07
C VAL A 293 -5.23 -4.98 9.72
N LYS A 294 -6.38 -5.59 9.42
CA LYS A 294 -6.56 -6.40 8.21
C LYS A 294 -7.88 -6.12 7.51
N ASP A 295 -7.87 -5.95 6.20
CA ASP A 295 -9.08 -5.92 5.37
C ASP A 295 -10.11 -4.82 5.74
N ASN A 296 -9.66 -3.79 6.46
CA ASN A 296 -10.48 -2.61 6.74
C ASN A 296 -10.65 -1.76 5.46
N ALA A 297 -11.64 -0.87 5.41
CA ALA A 297 -11.74 0.04 4.26
C ALA A 297 -10.55 1.00 4.19
N PHE A 298 -10.24 1.65 5.31
CA PHE A 298 -8.95 2.27 5.60
C PHE A 298 -8.35 1.52 6.78
N GLY A 299 -7.06 1.19 6.74
CA GLY A 299 -6.43 0.46 7.84
C GLY A 299 -6.58 1.20 9.17
N LEU A 300 -5.84 2.30 9.32
CA LEU A 300 -5.92 3.19 10.48
C LEU A 300 -6.01 4.64 10.02
N PHE A 301 -7.13 5.29 10.32
CA PHE A 301 -7.38 6.68 9.97
C PHE A 301 -7.22 7.59 11.19
N ILE A 302 -6.41 8.64 11.09
CA ILE A 302 -6.11 9.58 12.17
C ILE A 302 -6.24 11.01 11.66
N THR A 303 -7.04 11.84 12.32
CA THR A 303 -7.22 13.27 11.99
C THR A 303 -7.34 14.10 13.26
N ASN A 304 -6.89 15.36 13.22
CA ASN A 304 -6.95 16.27 14.37
C ASN A 304 -6.36 15.64 15.64
N ALA A 305 -5.12 15.18 15.54
CA ALA A 305 -4.49 14.35 16.54
C ALA A 305 -3.16 14.95 16.99
N ARG A 306 -2.78 14.69 18.23
CA ARG A 306 -1.46 15.05 18.75
C ARG A 306 -0.86 13.92 19.56
N ASP A 307 0.46 13.91 19.67
CA ASP A 307 1.20 12.99 20.55
C ASP A 307 0.80 11.52 20.27
N ILE A 308 0.78 11.16 18.98
CA ILE A 308 0.45 9.80 18.52
C ILE A 308 1.72 8.96 18.54
N ALA A 309 1.67 7.81 19.21
CA ALA A 309 2.74 6.83 19.20
C ALA A 309 2.21 5.50 18.66
N ILE A 310 2.78 5.02 17.56
CA ILE A 310 2.49 3.71 16.97
C ILE A 310 3.79 2.92 16.90
N ARG A 311 3.81 1.73 17.49
CA ARG A 311 4.98 0.85 17.45
C ARG A 311 4.61 -0.58 17.05
N ASP A 312 5.53 -1.22 16.34
CA ASP A 312 5.53 -2.67 16.09
C ASP A 312 4.20 -3.21 15.53
N SER A 313 3.52 -2.40 14.71
CA SER A 313 2.17 -2.69 14.22
C SER A 313 2.18 -3.14 12.75
N ALA A 314 1.14 -3.85 12.32
CA ALA A 314 1.00 -4.35 10.96
C ALA A 314 -0.36 -3.94 10.38
N ILE A 315 -0.37 -3.34 9.20
CA ILE A 315 -1.57 -2.93 8.48
C ILE A 315 -1.51 -3.56 7.09
N SER A 316 -2.52 -4.33 6.71
CA SER A 316 -2.50 -5.02 5.42
C SER A 316 -3.88 -5.22 4.79
N GLY A 317 -3.93 -5.26 3.45
CA GLY A 317 -5.15 -5.62 2.73
C GLY A 317 -6.25 -4.57 2.80
N SER A 318 -5.93 -3.31 3.14
CA SER A 318 -6.95 -2.27 3.24
C SER A 318 -7.54 -1.96 1.87
N LEU A 319 -8.86 -1.73 1.80
CA LEU A 319 -9.57 -1.47 0.53
C LEU A 319 -9.23 -0.11 -0.10
N VAL A 320 -8.58 0.77 0.66
CA VAL A 320 -8.05 2.08 0.24
C VAL A 320 -6.60 2.20 0.70
N ASP A 321 -6.31 3.11 1.65
CA ASP A 321 -4.98 3.35 2.19
C ASP A 321 -4.77 2.53 3.47
N GLY A 322 -3.52 2.17 3.76
CA GLY A 322 -3.13 1.50 5.00
C GLY A 322 -3.19 2.43 6.22
N LEU A 323 -2.14 3.22 6.45
CA LEU A 323 -2.08 4.20 7.54
C LEU A 323 -2.30 5.61 7.00
N VAL A 324 -3.31 6.31 7.53
CA VAL A 324 -3.66 7.66 7.08
C VAL A 324 -3.60 8.65 8.24
N LEU A 325 -2.61 9.54 8.20
CA LEU A 325 -2.55 10.74 9.03
C LEU A 325 -3.14 11.92 8.24
N HIS A 326 -4.46 12.05 8.29
CA HIS A 326 -5.21 13.04 7.54
C HIS A 326 -5.46 14.29 8.38
N ARG A 327 -4.82 15.41 8.03
CA ARG A 327 -5.07 16.75 8.58
C ARG A 327 -4.84 16.94 10.08
N SER A 328 -4.13 18.02 10.39
CA SER A 328 -3.95 18.50 11.76
C SER A 328 -3.41 17.42 12.71
N VAL A 329 -2.55 16.54 12.19
CA VAL A 329 -1.80 15.57 12.99
C VAL A 329 -0.44 16.18 13.31
N THR A 330 -0.13 16.34 14.60
CA THR A 330 1.13 16.92 15.05
C THR A 330 1.85 16.04 16.05
N ASP A 331 3.18 15.98 15.99
CA ASP A 331 3.97 15.21 16.95
C ASP A 331 3.57 13.73 16.98
N ALA A 332 3.64 13.08 15.81
CA ALA A 332 3.35 11.66 15.66
C ALA A 332 4.64 10.88 15.40
N THR A 333 4.84 9.79 16.12
CA THR A 333 5.97 8.86 15.96
C THR A 333 5.45 7.48 15.60
N ILE A 334 5.89 6.97 14.47
CA ILE A 334 5.53 5.65 13.96
C ILE A 334 6.82 4.86 13.78
N THR A 335 6.97 3.79 14.55
CA THR A 335 8.20 3.00 14.62
C THR A 335 7.92 1.52 14.34
N GLY A 336 8.77 0.84 13.58
CA GLY A 336 8.68 -0.62 13.38
C GLY A 336 7.35 -1.10 12.77
N THR A 337 6.63 -0.19 12.09
CA THR A 337 5.28 -0.47 11.58
C THR A 337 5.33 -0.88 10.11
N THR A 338 4.60 -1.93 9.76
CA THR A 338 4.47 -2.43 8.39
C THR A 338 3.12 -2.05 7.79
N SER A 339 3.11 -1.51 6.57
CA SER A 339 1.91 -1.24 5.78
C SER A 339 2.05 -1.84 4.39
N MET A 340 1.33 -2.93 4.12
CA MET A 340 1.54 -3.73 2.90
C MET A 340 0.26 -4.17 2.21
N ASP A 341 0.36 -4.39 0.90
CA ASP A 341 -0.73 -4.95 0.08
C ASP A 341 -2.07 -4.18 0.24
N ASN A 342 -1.99 -2.87 0.45
CA ASN A 342 -3.18 -2.01 0.48
C ASN A 342 -3.53 -1.57 -0.94
N ALA A 343 -4.81 -1.39 -1.22
CA ALA A 343 -5.31 -1.05 -2.55
C ALA A 343 -4.66 0.21 -3.13
N VAL A 344 -4.39 1.22 -2.30
CA VAL A 344 -3.87 2.52 -2.74
C VAL A 344 -2.50 2.80 -2.14
N ASP A 345 -2.38 3.63 -1.09
CA ASP A 345 -1.08 3.97 -0.52
C ASP A 345 -0.83 3.20 0.78
N GLY A 346 0.45 2.88 1.04
CA GLY A 346 0.86 2.26 2.29
C GLY A 346 0.70 3.22 3.48
N ILE A 347 1.36 4.37 3.43
CA ILE A 347 1.31 5.40 4.48
C ILE A 347 1.09 6.78 3.87
N THR A 348 0.04 7.47 4.29
CA THR A 348 -0.31 8.82 3.83
C THR A 348 -0.21 9.81 4.99
N VAL A 349 0.58 10.87 4.81
CA VAL A 349 0.61 12.05 5.70
C VAL A 349 0.07 13.23 4.91
N GLY A 350 -1.18 13.58 5.18
CA GLY A 350 -1.88 14.64 4.47
C GLY A 350 -1.57 16.05 4.97
N ARG A 351 -2.00 17.03 4.17
CA ARG A 351 -1.89 18.49 4.43
C ARG A 351 -2.29 18.83 5.85
N SER A 352 -1.67 19.86 6.41
CA SER A 352 -1.88 20.30 7.80
C SER A 352 -1.27 19.39 8.87
N SER A 353 -0.53 18.34 8.49
CA SER A 353 0.19 17.49 9.43
C SER A 353 1.68 17.84 9.47
N THR A 354 2.25 17.95 10.67
CA THR A 354 3.64 18.40 10.87
C THR A 354 4.34 17.61 11.96
N ARG A 355 5.68 17.52 11.88
CA ARG A 355 6.49 16.77 12.86
C ARG A 355 6.04 15.31 13.01
N VAL A 356 5.74 14.68 11.87
CA VAL A 356 5.52 13.24 11.78
C VAL A 356 6.87 12.57 11.51
N GLU A 357 7.24 11.61 12.36
CA GLU A 357 8.41 10.77 12.18
C GLU A 357 8.01 9.33 11.88
N LEU A 358 8.41 8.87 10.69
CA LEU A 358 8.33 7.47 10.29
C LEU A 358 9.73 6.88 10.43
N GLN A 359 9.91 5.96 11.37
CA GLN A 359 11.19 5.34 11.67
C GLN A 359 11.08 3.82 11.53
N ASP A 360 12.03 3.21 10.83
CA ASP A 360 12.11 1.74 10.68
C ASP A 360 10.77 1.14 10.18
N VAL A 361 10.02 1.88 9.36
CA VAL A 361 8.74 1.43 8.80
C VAL A 361 8.97 0.64 7.53
N THR A 362 8.04 -0.26 7.21
CA THR A 362 8.02 -0.99 5.94
C THR A 362 6.76 -0.65 5.16
N ALA A 363 6.89 -0.16 3.92
CA ALA A 363 5.77 0.08 3.02
C ALA A 363 5.97 -0.66 1.70
N SER A 364 5.23 -1.75 1.48
CA SER A 364 5.48 -2.64 0.34
C SER A 364 4.26 -3.23 -0.34
N GLY A 365 4.32 -3.44 -1.65
CA GLY A 365 3.25 -4.12 -2.39
C GLY A 365 1.95 -3.31 -2.47
N ASN A 366 1.96 -2.03 -2.13
CA ASN A 366 0.76 -1.20 -2.17
C ASN A 366 0.41 -0.83 -3.62
N GLY A 367 -0.87 -0.75 -3.94
CA GLY A 367 -1.34 -0.60 -5.33
C GLY A 367 -0.92 0.72 -5.99
N ARG A 368 -0.56 1.75 -5.21
CA ARG A 368 -0.02 3.03 -5.68
C ARG A 368 1.32 3.36 -5.03
N ASN A 369 1.38 4.24 -4.04
CA ASN A 369 2.65 4.68 -3.46
C ASN A 369 2.95 3.90 -2.17
N GLY A 370 4.23 3.75 -1.84
CA GLY A 370 4.62 3.26 -0.53
C GLY A 370 4.31 4.28 0.56
N ILE A 371 4.87 5.49 0.44
CA ILE A 371 4.67 6.59 1.38
C ILE A 371 4.39 7.90 0.63
N SER A 372 3.33 8.61 1.02
CA SER A 372 2.94 9.91 0.46
C SER A 372 2.94 10.99 1.55
N LEU A 373 3.78 12.02 1.40
CA LEU A 373 3.80 13.19 2.27
C LEU A 373 3.30 14.42 1.49
N ASP A 374 2.16 14.97 1.89
CA ASP A 374 1.58 16.17 1.29
C ASP A 374 1.63 17.33 2.29
N GLY A 375 2.52 18.28 2.03
CA GLY A 375 2.70 19.50 2.80
C GLY A 375 2.15 20.75 2.11
N GLN A 376 1.35 20.60 1.05
CA GLN A 376 0.78 21.74 0.33
C GLN A 376 -0.11 22.61 1.23
N PRO A 377 -0.21 23.94 0.98
CA PRO A 377 -1.12 24.83 1.69
C PRO A 377 -2.55 24.31 1.66
N LEU A 378 -3.43 24.57 2.64
CA LEU A 378 -4.83 24.10 2.57
C LEU A 378 -5.70 24.91 1.58
N ALA A 379 -5.24 26.09 1.18
CA ALA A 379 -5.86 26.93 0.16
C ALA A 379 -4.78 27.68 -0.65
N ASP A 380 -5.11 28.07 -1.88
CA ASP A 380 -4.18 28.76 -2.80
C ASP A 380 -4.27 30.30 -2.70
N GLY A 381 -5.21 30.83 -1.91
CA GLY A 381 -5.46 32.26 -1.79
C GLY A 381 -6.62 32.61 -0.85
N PRO A 382 -7.09 33.87 -0.88
CA PRO A 382 -8.24 34.32 -0.09
C PRO A 382 -9.45 33.42 -0.32
N ASN A 383 -10.06 32.94 0.76
CA ASN A 383 -11.18 32.02 0.71
C ASN A 383 -12.21 32.36 1.80
N ALA A 384 -13.45 31.90 1.59
CA ALA A 384 -14.62 32.32 2.36
C ALA A 384 -14.57 31.98 3.87
N VAL A 385 -13.73 31.01 4.26
CA VAL A 385 -13.62 30.52 5.65
C VAL A 385 -12.25 30.81 6.28
N GLY A 386 -11.38 31.58 5.59
CA GLY A 386 -10.06 31.96 6.12
C GLY A 386 -9.06 30.81 6.26
N THR A 387 -9.23 29.72 5.50
CA THR A 387 -8.30 28.58 5.47
C THR A 387 -6.87 29.03 5.18
N ALA A 388 -5.92 28.46 5.93
CA ALA A 388 -4.52 28.85 5.87
C ALA A 388 -3.87 28.54 4.51
N VAL A 389 -3.02 29.48 4.07
CA VAL A 389 -2.21 29.40 2.83
C VAL A 389 -0.73 29.09 3.12
N VAL A 390 -0.45 28.47 4.28
CA VAL A 390 0.91 28.11 4.72
C VAL A 390 1.23 26.67 4.37
N THR A 391 2.49 26.37 4.06
CA THR A 391 2.96 24.99 3.86
C THR A 391 3.21 24.29 5.19
N TYR A 392 3.10 22.96 5.18
CA TYR A 392 3.28 22.10 6.34
C TYR A 392 4.53 21.24 6.17
N GLY A 393 5.23 20.97 7.27
CA GLY A 393 6.60 20.47 7.16
C GLY A 393 7.16 19.83 8.41
N GLY A 394 8.45 19.51 8.33
CA GLY A 394 9.18 18.83 9.40
C GLY A 394 8.89 17.34 9.51
N ASN A 395 8.32 16.73 8.46
CA ASN A 395 8.05 15.29 8.41
C ASN A 395 9.30 14.53 7.95
N ARG A 396 9.52 13.34 8.52
CA ARG A 396 10.79 12.60 8.40
C ARG A 396 10.53 11.11 8.13
N ILE A 397 11.38 10.51 7.29
CA ILE A 397 11.42 9.08 7.01
C ILE A 397 12.85 8.60 7.24
N LEU A 398 13.03 7.70 8.20
CA LEU A 398 14.33 7.30 8.75
C LEU A 398 14.45 5.77 8.76
N GLY A 399 15.56 5.22 8.27
CA GLY A 399 15.85 3.77 8.43
C GLY A 399 14.80 2.83 7.80
N SER A 400 13.94 3.34 6.93
CA SER A 400 12.72 2.65 6.49
C SER A 400 12.94 1.88 5.18
N THR A 401 12.09 0.88 4.94
CA THR A 401 12.08 0.07 3.72
C THR A 401 10.83 0.36 2.89
N VAL A 402 11.00 0.71 1.61
CA VAL A 402 9.91 0.98 0.69
C VAL A 402 10.10 0.20 -0.61
N ALA A 403 9.24 -0.78 -0.85
CA ALA A 403 9.52 -1.80 -1.86
C ALA A 403 8.31 -2.17 -2.72
N ASP A 404 8.52 -2.31 -4.02
CA ASP A 404 7.60 -3.02 -4.92
C ASP A 404 6.16 -2.44 -4.89
N ASN A 405 6.03 -1.12 -4.76
CA ASN A 405 4.73 -0.43 -4.83
C ASN A 405 4.39 -0.10 -6.29
N GLY A 406 3.10 -0.06 -6.61
CA GLY A 406 2.60 0.06 -7.99
C GLY A 406 3.04 1.33 -8.73
N ARG A 407 3.46 2.37 -8.00
CA ARG A 407 3.90 3.67 -8.54
C ARG A 407 5.17 4.17 -7.87
N TYR A 408 5.08 5.11 -6.94
CA TYR A 408 6.25 5.72 -6.32
C TYR A 408 6.61 5.01 -5.03
N GLY A 409 7.90 4.90 -4.74
CA GLY A 409 8.31 4.52 -3.39
C GLY A 409 7.86 5.60 -2.41
N VAL A 410 8.42 6.80 -2.56
CA VAL A 410 8.06 7.96 -1.74
C VAL A 410 7.66 9.15 -2.61
N GLU A 411 6.53 9.78 -2.31
CA GLU A 411 6.10 11.05 -2.90
C GLU A 411 6.13 12.18 -1.87
N LEU A 412 6.78 13.29 -2.21
CA LEU A 412 6.92 14.51 -1.41
C LEU A 412 6.29 15.68 -2.17
N SER A 413 5.02 15.94 -1.87
CA SER A 413 4.18 16.94 -2.53
C SER A 413 4.12 18.20 -1.69
N GLY A 414 4.76 19.28 -2.13
CA GLY A 414 4.80 20.53 -1.38
C GLY A 414 5.46 20.39 0.00
N GLY A 415 5.21 21.36 0.87
CA GLY A 415 5.73 21.33 2.23
C GLY A 415 7.14 21.88 2.40
N ASN A 416 7.63 21.88 3.64
CA ASN A 416 8.97 22.36 3.96
C ASN A 416 9.74 21.42 4.91
N LYS A 417 11.07 21.44 4.85
CA LYS A 417 11.96 20.72 5.79
C LYS A 417 11.66 19.22 5.87
N LEU A 418 11.38 18.60 4.72
CA LEU A 418 11.14 17.18 4.61
C LEU A 418 12.47 16.42 4.57
N ARG A 419 12.56 15.27 5.23
CA ARG A 419 13.82 14.53 5.32
C ARG A 419 13.66 13.03 5.12
N LEU A 420 14.42 12.49 4.17
CA LEU A 420 14.60 11.07 3.93
C LEU A 420 16.06 10.72 4.24
N THR A 421 16.31 9.90 5.25
CA THR A 421 17.67 9.49 5.62
C THR A 421 17.80 8.01 5.92
N GLY A 422 18.80 7.35 5.32
CA GLY A 422 19.12 5.97 5.66
C GLY A 422 18.06 4.96 5.22
N ASN A 423 17.25 5.27 4.21
CA ASN A 423 16.17 4.39 3.76
C ASN A 423 16.63 3.47 2.64
N THR A 424 16.00 2.31 2.54
CA THR A 424 16.12 1.39 1.40
C THR A 424 14.86 1.47 0.54
N ILE A 425 15.01 1.87 -0.72
CA ILE A 425 13.89 2.07 -1.66
C ILE A 425 14.16 1.22 -2.91
N GLN A 426 13.24 0.32 -3.26
CA GLN A 426 13.47 -0.67 -4.32
C GLN A 426 12.24 -0.99 -5.17
N GLY A 427 12.43 -1.31 -6.45
CA GLY A 427 11.40 -1.98 -7.26
C GLY A 427 10.11 -1.18 -7.52
N ASN A 428 10.11 0.15 -7.34
CA ASN A 428 8.96 0.99 -7.66
C ASN A 428 9.14 1.61 -9.05
N GLU A 429 8.07 2.19 -9.62
CA GLU A 429 8.16 2.91 -10.89
C GLU A 429 9.20 4.05 -10.81
N VAL A 430 9.13 4.83 -9.74
CA VAL A 430 10.13 5.84 -9.36
C VAL A 430 10.40 5.70 -7.86
N GLY A 431 11.67 5.77 -7.45
CA GLY A 431 12.05 5.63 -6.05
C GLY A 431 11.52 6.77 -5.18
N VAL A 432 11.96 8.00 -5.46
CA VAL A 432 11.54 9.20 -4.74
C VAL A 432 11.09 10.28 -5.72
N VAL A 433 9.94 10.90 -5.45
CA VAL A 433 9.41 12.05 -6.20
C VAL A 433 9.30 13.26 -5.29
N VAL A 434 9.82 14.39 -5.75
CA VAL A 434 9.69 15.71 -5.11
C VAL A 434 9.00 16.65 -6.10
N ASN A 435 7.85 17.19 -5.74
CA ASN A 435 7.01 18.01 -6.62
C ASN A 435 6.18 19.05 -5.87
N TYR A 436 5.35 19.78 -6.61
CA TYR A 436 4.37 20.72 -6.07
C TYR A 436 4.94 21.78 -5.10
N GLY A 437 6.14 22.28 -5.37
CA GLY A 437 6.76 23.33 -4.55
C GLY A 437 7.28 22.86 -3.20
N ALA A 438 7.68 21.58 -3.07
CA ALA A 438 8.33 21.11 -1.86
C ALA A 438 9.71 21.77 -1.67
N GLU A 439 9.95 22.38 -0.50
CA GLU A 439 11.15 23.15 -0.21
C GLU A 439 11.96 22.58 0.96
N GLY A 440 13.29 22.80 0.95
CA GLY A 440 14.17 22.31 2.01
C GLY A 440 14.12 20.78 2.18
N VAL A 441 13.88 20.05 1.08
CA VAL A 441 13.87 18.58 1.07
C VAL A 441 15.30 18.07 1.14
N SER A 442 15.54 17.11 2.02
CA SER A 442 16.84 16.47 2.20
C SER A 442 16.74 14.97 1.94
N ILE A 443 17.40 14.47 0.90
CA ILE A 443 17.48 13.05 0.52
C ILE A 443 18.93 12.62 0.69
N ILE A 444 19.22 11.96 1.82
CA ILE A 444 20.57 11.77 2.33
C ILE A 444 20.84 10.32 2.68
N ASP A 445 22.01 9.78 2.32
CA ASP A 445 22.48 8.47 2.80
C ASP A 445 21.44 7.34 2.55
N ASN A 446 20.65 7.41 1.47
CA ASN A 446 19.66 6.38 1.10
C ASN A 446 20.23 5.40 0.07
N GLU A 447 19.73 4.16 0.11
CA GLU A 447 19.95 3.14 -0.91
C GLU A 447 18.72 3.06 -1.80
N ILE A 448 18.86 3.40 -3.08
CA ILE A 448 17.77 3.41 -4.07
C ILE A 448 18.15 2.48 -5.20
N ARG A 449 17.46 1.35 -5.31
CA ARG A 449 17.85 0.26 -6.21
C ARG A 449 16.73 -0.19 -7.13
N ASP A 450 17.08 -0.59 -8.35
CA ASP A 450 16.21 -1.33 -9.27
C ASP A 450 14.83 -0.67 -9.50
N GLN A 451 14.77 0.66 -9.53
CA GLN A 451 13.54 1.36 -9.91
C GLN A 451 13.28 1.15 -11.41
N HIS A 452 12.01 1.05 -11.81
CA HIS A 452 11.69 0.78 -13.21
C HIS A 452 12.04 1.96 -14.14
N LYS A 453 11.99 3.21 -13.65
CA LYS A 453 12.34 4.41 -14.40
C LYS A 453 13.42 5.22 -13.71
N GLN A 454 13.07 5.99 -12.68
CA GLN A 454 13.98 6.93 -12.05
C GLN A 454 14.27 6.56 -10.59
N GLY A 455 15.52 6.74 -10.16
CA GLY A 455 15.88 6.66 -8.73
C GLY A 455 15.24 7.79 -7.94
N ILE A 456 15.58 9.04 -8.28
CA ILE A 456 15.02 10.26 -7.68
C ILE A 456 14.55 11.19 -8.79
N ALA A 457 13.33 11.73 -8.67
CA ALA A 457 12.79 12.73 -9.57
C ALA A 457 12.41 14.01 -8.80
N VAL A 458 12.99 15.14 -9.17
CA VAL A 458 12.62 16.48 -8.67
C VAL A 458 11.98 17.25 -9.81
N ARG A 459 10.70 17.61 -9.69
CA ARG A 459 9.96 18.17 -10.81
C ARG A 459 9.01 19.29 -10.41
N GLU A 460 8.72 20.14 -11.38
CA GLU A 460 7.81 21.29 -11.28
C GLU A 460 8.39 22.51 -10.54
N ALA A 461 7.89 23.68 -10.94
CA ALA A 461 8.38 24.96 -10.47
C ALA A 461 8.26 25.07 -8.94
N GLY A 462 9.35 25.49 -8.30
CA GLY A 462 9.43 25.67 -6.86
C GLY A 462 9.85 24.43 -6.07
N ALA A 463 9.89 23.23 -6.68
CA ALA A 463 10.42 22.05 -6.00
C ALA A 463 11.94 22.18 -5.81
N GLN A 464 12.44 21.84 -4.62
CA GLN A 464 13.85 21.94 -4.24
C GLN A 464 14.31 20.73 -3.44
N ALA A 465 15.45 20.13 -3.80
CA ALA A 465 16.03 19.01 -3.05
C ALA A 465 17.56 19.09 -2.91
N ASP A 466 18.06 18.77 -1.71
CA ASP A 466 19.46 18.41 -1.44
C ASP A 466 19.61 16.89 -1.48
N ILE A 467 20.24 16.39 -2.53
CA ILE A 467 20.43 14.97 -2.85
C ILE A 467 21.91 14.65 -2.67
N ARG A 468 22.26 14.01 -1.55
CA ARG A 468 23.66 13.74 -1.25
C ARG A 468 23.95 12.41 -0.57
N ARG A 469 25.10 11.83 -0.93
CA ARG A 469 25.60 10.56 -0.39
C ARG A 469 24.61 9.39 -0.52
N ASN A 470 23.73 9.45 -1.51
CA ASN A 470 22.86 8.33 -1.83
C ASN A 470 23.61 7.32 -2.70
N THR A 471 23.29 6.05 -2.52
CA THR A 471 23.71 4.97 -3.41
C THR A 471 22.52 4.65 -4.32
N ILE A 472 22.66 4.93 -5.62
CA ILE A 472 21.61 4.71 -6.61
C ILE A 472 22.08 3.64 -7.58
N SER A 473 21.31 2.56 -7.76
CA SER A 473 21.71 1.47 -8.65
C SER A 473 20.56 0.89 -9.45
N GLY A 474 20.84 0.51 -10.70
CA GLY A 474 19.81 -0.03 -11.59
C GLY A 474 18.77 1.02 -12.03
N GLY A 475 17.92 0.64 -12.97
CA GLY A 475 16.93 1.54 -13.58
C GLY A 475 17.47 2.34 -14.77
N ASP A 476 16.66 3.28 -15.26
CA ASP A 476 16.94 4.08 -16.45
C ASP A 476 17.75 5.33 -16.10
N THR A 477 17.19 6.18 -15.22
CA THR A 477 17.85 7.41 -14.77
C THR A 477 18.12 7.39 -13.26
N GLY A 478 19.33 7.76 -12.84
CA GLY A 478 19.66 7.90 -11.42
C GLY A 478 18.90 9.05 -10.77
N VAL A 479 19.19 10.28 -11.21
CA VAL A 479 18.52 11.51 -10.75
C VAL A 479 17.96 12.29 -11.93
N TYR A 480 16.67 12.60 -11.88
CA TYR A 480 15.96 13.37 -12.90
C TYR A 480 15.48 14.69 -12.32
N VAL A 481 15.83 15.82 -12.94
CA VAL A 481 15.39 17.15 -12.53
C VAL A 481 14.71 17.86 -13.69
N ARG A 482 13.47 18.31 -13.49
CA ARG A 482 12.73 19.06 -14.51
C ARG A 482 12.00 20.26 -13.94
N ASP A 483 12.31 21.44 -14.46
CA ASP A 483 11.67 22.70 -14.06
C ASP A 483 11.77 22.97 -12.54
N ALA A 484 12.87 22.54 -11.90
CA ALA A 484 13.04 22.50 -10.45
C ALA A 484 14.52 22.73 -10.05
N THR A 485 14.79 22.90 -8.74
CA THR A 485 16.15 23.13 -8.22
C THR A 485 16.68 21.91 -7.48
N ALA A 486 17.92 21.52 -7.73
CA ALA A 486 18.56 20.44 -6.97
C ALA A 486 20.06 20.66 -6.71
N SER A 487 20.51 20.30 -5.50
CA SER A 487 21.93 20.09 -5.19
C SER A 487 22.19 18.59 -5.23
N ILE A 488 22.96 18.12 -6.21
CA ILE A 488 23.26 16.70 -6.44
C ILE A 488 24.75 16.49 -6.18
N THR A 489 25.11 16.03 -4.98
CA THR A 489 26.51 15.97 -4.53
C THR A 489 26.92 14.69 -3.83
N GLY A 490 28.11 14.17 -4.14
CA GLY A 490 28.68 13.03 -3.41
C GLY A 490 27.86 11.74 -3.51
N ASN A 491 27.02 11.59 -4.53
CA ASN A 491 26.23 10.37 -4.74
C ASN A 491 27.06 9.33 -5.51
N THR A 492 26.81 8.06 -5.24
CA THR A 492 27.38 6.92 -5.98
C THR A 492 26.28 6.30 -6.81
N MET A 493 26.44 6.29 -8.13
CA MET A 493 25.46 5.79 -9.10
C MET A 493 26.08 4.65 -9.91
N SER A 494 25.37 3.54 -10.08
CA SER A 494 25.90 2.39 -10.82
C SER A 494 24.82 1.63 -11.59
N SER A 495 25.22 0.89 -12.62
CA SER A 495 24.33 -0.01 -13.37
C SER A 495 23.09 0.67 -13.97
N LEU A 496 23.17 1.97 -14.25
CA LEU A 496 22.12 2.72 -14.93
C LEU A 496 22.11 2.41 -16.42
N SER A 497 20.94 2.53 -17.07
CA SER A 497 20.76 2.17 -18.49
C SER A 497 20.42 3.33 -19.43
N GLY A 498 20.13 4.51 -18.89
CA GLY A 498 19.87 5.75 -19.65
C GLY A 498 20.87 6.85 -19.32
N HIS A 499 20.71 7.48 -18.15
CA HIS A 499 21.53 8.61 -17.68
C HIS A 499 21.80 8.50 -16.17
N GLY A 500 22.98 8.93 -15.73
CA GLY A 500 23.24 9.21 -14.31
C GLY A 500 22.35 10.33 -13.78
N VAL A 501 22.46 11.48 -14.43
CA VAL A 501 21.68 12.67 -14.12
C VAL A 501 21.08 13.24 -15.40
N SER A 502 19.78 13.55 -15.37
CA SER A 502 19.08 14.21 -16.47
C SER A 502 18.50 15.54 -15.98
N LEU A 503 18.85 16.63 -16.65
CA LEU A 503 18.37 17.98 -16.36
C LEU A 503 17.56 18.50 -17.54
N LEU A 504 16.32 18.94 -17.29
CA LEU A 504 15.39 19.36 -18.34
C LEU A 504 14.65 20.66 -17.97
N GLY A 505 14.55 21.57 -18.93
CA GLY A 505 13.81 22.81 -18.74
C GLY A 505 14.53 23.80 -17.83
N ASN A 506 13.78 24.57 -17.05
CA ASN A 506 14.36 25.61 -16.21
C ASN A 506 14.79 25.05 -14.84
N VAL A 507 16.09 24.89 -14.62
CA VAL A 507 16.65 24.26 -13.41
C VAL A 507 17.58 25.24 -12.65
N PRO A 508 17.05 26.37 -12.17
CA PRO A 508 17.86 27.43 -11.58
C PRO A 508 18.59 26.92 -10.33
N ASP A 509 19.81 27.42 -10.13
CA ASP A 509 20.67 27.12 -8.98
C ASP A 509 20.94 25.62 -8.78
N THR A 510 20.72 24.80 -9.82
CA THR A 510 20.98 23.37 -9.78
C THR A 510 22.47 23.11 -9.92
N ARG A 511 23.03 22.31 -9.02
CA ARG A 511 24.45 21.97 -9.00
C ARG A 511 24.65 20.45 -9.05
N VAL A 512 25.51 19.99 -9.95
CA VAL A 512 25.91 18.57 -10.05
C VAL A 512 27.41 18.46 -9.88
N ALA A 513 27.88 18.00 -8.72
CA ALA A 513 29.31 18.00 -8.39
C ALA A 513 29.73 16.85 -7.47
N GLY A 514 30.90 16.27 -7.72
CA GLY A 514 31.53 15.25 -6.88
C GLY A 514 30.77 13.93 -6.81
N ASN A 515 29.99 13.59 -7.84
CA ASN A 515 29.30 12.30 -7.92
C ASN A 515 30.18 11.27 -8.65
N ASP A 516 30.06 10.00 -8.27
CA ASP A 516 30.61 8.85 -9.00
C ASP A 516 29.46 8.22 -9.82
N VAL A 517 29.59 8.25 -11.15
CA VAL A 517 28.50 7.88 -12.06
C VAL A 517 28.94 6.78 -13.02
N GLY A 518 28.46 5.57 -12.75
CA GLY A 518 28.64 4.39 -13.57
C GLY A 518 27.36 3.88 -14.21
N GLY A 519 27.48 3.29 -15.39
CA GLY A 519 26.34 2.77 -16.15
C GLY A 519 26.59 2.70 -17.65
N TYR A 520 25.52 2.48 -18.39
CA TYR A 520 25.48 2.47 -19.84
C TYR A 520 24.47 3.48 -20.33
N GLY A 521 24.79 4.23 -21.38
CA GLY A 521 23.84 5.20 -21.94
C GLY A 521 24.49 6.16 -22.92
N THR A 522 23.73 7.15 -23.40
CA THR A 522 24.28 8.12 -24.38
C THR A 522 25.31 9.05 -23.73
N VAL A 523 24.98 9.59 -22.55
CA VAL A 523 25.83 10.47 -21.74
C VAL A 523 25.56 10.21 -20.26
N ALA A 524 26.56 10.38 -19.40
CA ALA A 524 26.38 10.17 -17.97
C ALA A 524 25.52 11.27 -17.31
N ILE A 525 25.74 12.51 -17.73
CA ILE A 525 25.00 13.68 -17.28
C ILE A 525 24.46 14.36 -18.53
N TRP A 526 23.14 14.49 -18.63
CA TRP A 526 22.47 15.14 -19.74
C TRP A 526 21.88 16.48 -19.29
N ASP A 527 22.39 17.58 -19.84
CA ASP A 527 22.01 18.95 -19.48
C ASP A 527 21.71 19.86 -20.69
N GLU A 528 21.79 19.34 -21.92
CA GLU A 528 21.69 20.12 -23.17
C GLU A 528 20.38 20.89 -23.33
N THR A 529 19.31 20.40 -22.71
CA THR A 529 17.96 21.00 -22.75
C THR A 529 17.62 21.76 -21.47
N SER A 530 18.62 22.04 -20.65
CA SER A 530 18.45 22.69 -19.35
C SER A 530 18.98 24.13 -19.36
N THR A 531 18.41 24.98 -18.50
CA THR A 531 18.92 26.33 -18.26
C THR A 531 19.11 26.56 -16.76
N GLY A 532 20.22 27.17 -16.38
CA GLY A 532 20.49 27.55 -14.98
C GLY A 532 21.22 26.50 -14.13
N ALA A 533 21.54 25.34 -14.70
CA ALA A 533 22.37 24.32 -14.05
C ALA A 533 23.87 24.63 -14.16
N VAL A 534 24.62 24.23 -13.14
CA VAL A 534 26.08 24.19 -13.13
C VAL A 534 26.52 22.73 -12.90
N VAL A 535 27.07 22.12 -13.95
CA VAL A 535 27.71 20.81 -13.87
C VAL A 535 29.21 21.02 -13.68
N GLU A 536 29.75 20.48 -12.59
CA GLU A 536 31.17 20.58 -12.26
C GLU A 536 31.85 19.21 -12.38
N GLU A 537 32.98 19.03 -11.68
CA GLU A 537 33.76 17.81 -11.72
C GLU A 537 32.98 16.64 -11.09
N ASN A 538 32.82 15.56 -11.86
CA ASN A 538 32.19 14.30 -11.47
C ASN A 538 33.06 13.16 -12.00
N ASP A 539 33.12 12.03 -11.28
CA ASP A 539 33.81 10.83 -11.77
C ASP A 539 32.88 10.06 -12.70
N LEU A 540 33.26 10.01 -13.98
CA LEU A 540 32.49 9.36 -15.05
C LEU A 540 33.26 8.18 -15.66
N LEU A 541 34.36 7.73 -15.04
CA LEU A 541 35.25 6.69 -15.60
C LEU A 541 34.53 5.34 -15.79
N SER A 542 33.51 5.10 -14.97
CA SER A 542 32.67 3.89 -15.00
C SER A 542 31.46 4.01 -15.95
N TRP A 543 31.36 5.10 -16.73
CA TRP A 543 30.30 5.27 -17.72
C TRP A 543 30.71 4.72 -19.08
N HIS A 544 29.79 3.98 -19.71
CA HIS A 544 30.02 3.33 -20.99
C HIS A 544 28.98 3.78 -22.02
N PRO A 545 29.39 4.22 -23.22
CA PRO A 545 28.45 4.55 -24.27
C PRO A 545 27.54 3.37 -24.62
N ALA A 546 26.25 3.63 -24.81
CA ALA A 546 25.30 2.61 -25.22
C ALA A 546 25.75 1.94 -26.54
N PRO A 547 25.72 0.60 -26.65
CA PRO A 547 26.09 -0.09 -27.87
C PRO A 547 25.10 0.26 -28.98
N THR A 548 25.56 1.00 -29.99
CA THR A 548 24.73 1.35 -31.16
C THR A 548 24.45 0.12 -32.02
N VAL A 549 23.31 0.09 -32.74
CA VAL A 549 22.99 -0.96 -33.74
C VAL A 549 24.15 -1.14 -34.72
N HIS A 550 24.83 -0.05 -35.08
CA HIS A 550 26.01 -0.09 -35.93
C HIS A 550 27.21 -0.77 -35.25
N SER A 551 27.46 -0.53 -33.96
CA SER A 551 28.53 -1.22 -33.21
C SER A 551 28.24 -2.72 -33.02
N VAL A 552 26.98 -3.08 -32.77
CA VAL A 552 26.54 -4.48 -32.68
C VAL A 552 26.69 -5.15 -34.04
N MET A 553 26.27 -4.48 -35.12
CA MET A 553 26.44 -4.94 -36.49
C MET A 553 27.93 -5.18 -36.80
N ASN A 554 28.81 -4.20 -36.54
CA ASN A 554 30.24 -4.35 -36.79
C ASN A 554 30.90 -5.44 -35.92
N SER A 555 30.39 -5.70 -34.72
CA SER A 555 30.83 -6.81 -33.86
C SER A 555 30.40 -8.18 -34.40
N VAL A 556 29.15 -8.31 -34.87
CA VAL A 556 28.62 -9.54 -35.47
C VAL A 556 29.22 -9.82 -36.85
N PHE A 557 29.56 -8.78 -37.60
CA PHE A 557 30.16 -8.86 -38.94
C PHE A 557 31.70 -8.75 -38.94
N GLN A 558 32.37 -9.09 -37.84
CA GLN A 558 33.82 -9.28 -37.87
C GLN A 558 34.18 -10.47 -38.80
N PRO A 559 35.30 -10.41 -39.56
CA PRO A 559 35.67 -11.46 -40.51
C PRO A 559 35.71 -12.86 -39.88
N LEU A 560 36.12 -12.93 -38.61
CA LEU A 560 36.19 -14.17 -37.84
C LEU A 560 34.81 -14.72 -37.46
N THR A 561 33.87 -13.86 -37.03
CA THR A 561 32.50 -14.24 -36.68
C THR A 561 31.75 -14.76 -37.90
N PHE A 562 32.02 -14.20 -39.09
CA PHE A 562 31.48 -14.68 -40.35
C PHE A 562 31.99 -16.09 -40.69
N ILE A 563 33.27 -16.39 -40.41
CA ILE A 563 33.84 -17.73 -40.57
C ILE A 563 33.17 -18.73 -39.61
N TRP A 564 32.94 -18.34 -38.36
CA TRP A 564 32.27 -19.20 -37.37
C TRP A 564 30.79 -19.44 -37.69
N LEU A 565 30.06 -18.42 -38.13
CA LEU A 565 28.68 -18.56 -38.59
C LEU A 565 28.60 -19.43 -39.85
N LEU A 566 29.56 -19.28 -40.78
CA LEU A 566 29.66 -20.13 -41.97
C LEU A 566 29.99 -21.58 -41.61
N LEU A 567 30.92 -21.81 -40.68
CA LEU A 567 31.25 -23.15 -40.16
C LEU A 567 30.07 -23.78 -39.42
N GLY A 568 29.37 -23.01 -38.59
CA GLY A 568 28.15 -23.45 -37.91
C GLY A 568 27.04 -23.80 -38.91
N ALA A 569 26.82 -22.96 -39.92
CA ALA A 569 25.86 -23.22 -40.99
C ALA A 569 26.27 -24.44 -41.83
N LEU A 570 27.56 -24.65 -42.09
CA LEU A 570 28.09 -25.84 -42.77
C LEU A 570 27.88 -27.10 -41.92
N LEU A 571 28.07 -27.01 -40.61
CA LEU A 571 27.85 -28.11 -39.67
C LEU A 571 26.36 -28.50 -39.61
N VAL A 572 25.47 -27.52 -39.57
CA VAL A 572 24.01 -27.76 -39.63
C VAL A 572 23.61 -28.31 -41.01
N ALA A 573 24.13 -27.74 -42.10
CA ALA A 573 23.86 -28.21 -43.46
C ALA A 573 24.36 -29.64 -43.68
N THR A 574 25.53 -30.00 -43.15
CA THR A 574 26.05 -31.38 -43.19
C THR A 574 25.22 -32.31 -42.31
N ALA A 575 24.75 -31.87 -41.15
CA ALA A 575 23.82 -32.65 -40.32
C ALA A 575 22.48 -32.94 -41.02
N PHE A 576 21.93 -31.98 -41.77
CA PHE A 576 20.68 -32.15 -42.51
C PHE A 576 20.85 -32.91 -43.84
N THR A 577 21.97 -32.75 -44.54
CA THR A 577 22.26 -33.49 -45.78
C THR A 577 22.65 -34.94 -45.52
N ARG A 578 23.20 -35.27 -44.34
CA ARG A 578 23.52 -36.65 -43.93
C ARG A 578 22.27 -37.53 -43.74
N LYS A 579 21.08 -36.95 -43.52
CA LYS A 579 19.81 -37.70 -43.46
C LYS A 579 19.28 -38.17 -44.83
N ARG A 580 19.83 -37.73 -45.96
CA ARG A 580 19.33 -38.12 -47.32
C ARG A 580 20.10 -39.25 -48.00
N HIS A 581 21.18 -39.78 -47.42
CA HIS A 581 21.96 -40.90 -48.00
C HIS A 581 22.10 -42.14 -47.11
N LEU A 582 21.23 -42.33 -46.11
CA LEU A 582 21.08 -43.62 -45.45
C LEU A 582 20.08 -44.50 -46.25
N ARG A 583 20.47 -44.87 -47.47
CA ARG A 583 19.93 -46.06 -48.15
C ARG A 583 20.75 -47.26 -47.69
N VAL A 584 20.06 -48.17 -47.01
CA VAL A 584 20.42 -49.55 -46.64
C VAL A 584 21.61 -50.10 -47.45
N ARG A 585 22.76 -50.24 -46.79
CA ARG A 585 23.85 -51.09 -47.24
C ARG A 585 24.22 -52.00 -46.07
N THR A 586 23.67 -53.21 -46.13
CA THR A 586 24.13 -54.47 -45.51
C THR A 586 25.29 -54.33 -44.50
N ILE A 587 24.98 -54.60 -43.22
CA ILE A 587 25.97 -54.84 -42.16
C ILE A 587 26.83 -56.03 -42.61
N ARG A 588 28.10 -55.77 -42.90
CA ARG A 588 29.09 -56.80 -43.24
C ARG A 588 29.92 -57.03 -41.99
N ASP A 589 29.74 -58.21 -41.40
CA ASP A 589 30.42 -58.67 -40.19
C ASP A 589 31.95 -58.66 -40.41
N PRO A 590 32.75 -57.92 -39.61
CA PRO A 590 34.17 -57.68 -39.84
C PRO A 590 35.10 -58.87 -39.52
N TYR A 591 34.58 -60.05 -39.14
CA TYR A 591 35.41 -61.23 -38.81
C TYR A 591 35.10 -62.48 -39.64
N LYS A 592 34.75 -62.30 -40.92
CA LYS A 592 34.44 -63.42 -41.84
C LYS A 592 35.62 -64.38 -42.12
N GLU A 593 36.84 -64.04 -41.73
CA GLU A 593 38.06 -64.84 -41.94
C GLU A 593 38.53 -65.62 -40.70
N ARG A 594 37.76 -65.58 -39.60
CA ARG A 594 38.08 -66.34 -38.37
C ARG A 594 36.93 -67.26 -37.96
N VAL A 595 36.40 -68.01 -38.91
CA VAL A 595 35.42 -69.07 -38.63
C VAL A 595 36.17 -70.33 -38.19
N PRO A 596 35.88 -70.91 -37.01
CA PRO A 596 36.54 -72.14 -36.53
C PRO A 596 36.36 -73.29 -37.53
N LEU A 597 37.44 -74.01 -37.84
CA LEU A 597 37.45 -75.14 -38.79
C LEU A 597 36.48 -76.29 -38.43
N THR A 598 35.93 -76.30 -37.20
CA THR A 598 34.90 -77.24 -36.74
C THR A 598 33.53 -77.05 -37.41
N THR A 599 33.28 -75.94 -38.13
CA THR A 599 32.05 -75.76 -38.91
C THR A 599 32.14 -76.29 -40.35
N LEU A 600 33.31 -76.79 -40.79
CA LEU A 600 33.52 -77.36 -42.13
C LEU A 600 33.59 -78.89 -42.15
N SER A 601 33.47 -79.57 -41.00
CA SER A 601 33.33 -81.03 -40.96
C SER A 601 31.87 -81.42 -40.74
N ARG A 602 31.29 -82.17 -41.68
CA ARG A 602 30.06 -82.94 -41.43
C ARG A 602 30.34 -83.88 -40.26
N GLY A 603 29.69 -83.63 -39.12
CA GLY A 603 29.75 -84.50 -37.97
C GLY A 603 29.49 -85.97 -38.36
N ILE A 604 30.33 -86.84 -37.81
CA ILE A 604 30.16 -88.29 -37.59
C ILE A 604 29.09 -88.95 -38.50
N VAL A 605 29.53 -89.45 -39.66
CA VAL A 605 28.73 -90.38 -40.48
C VAL A 605 28.88 -91.79 -39.88
N ARG A 606 27.76 -92.46 -39.60
CA ARG A 606 27.75 -93.84 -39.09
C ARG A 606 28.17 -94.82 -40.20
N ILE A 607 28.95 -95.84 -39.84
CA ILE A 607 29.58 -96.78 -40.78
C ILE A 607 28.60 -97.63 -41.58
N ASP A 608 27.32 -97.67 -41.17
CA ASP A 608 26.27 -98.45 -41.86
C ASP A 608 25.82 -97.82 -43.18
N ASP A 609 25.97 -96.50 -43.34
CA ASP A 609 25.55 -95.78 -44.56
C ASP A 609 26.53 -96.02 -45.74
N ILE A 610 27.68 -96.65 -45.49
CA ILE A 610 28.74 -96.92 -46.48
C ILE A 610 28.56 -98.29 -47.18
N ARG A 611 27.55 -99.12 -46.85
CA ARG A 611 27.41 -100.48 -47.42
C ARG A 611 26.20 -100.75 -48.33
N ARG A 612 25.44 -99.74 -48.77
CA ARG A 612 24.36 -99.92 -49.76
C ARG A 612 24.54 -99.04 -51.01
N ALA A 613 25.68 -99.17 -51.67
CA ALA A 613 25.88 -98.79 -53.07
C ALA A 613 27.21 -99.39 -53.54
N GLN A 614 27.24 -100.71 -53.74
CA GLN A 614 28.17 -101.38 -54.66
C GLN A 614 27.39 -101.81 -55.88
#